data_AF-A0A0F9HG30-F1
#
_entry.id   AF-A0A0F9HG30-F1
#
_cell.length_a   1.000
_cell.length_b   1.000
_cell.length_c   1.000
_cell.angle_alpha   90.00
_cell.angle_beta   90.00
_cell.angle_gamma   90.00
#
_symmetry.space_group_name_H-M   'P 1'
#
loop_
_entity.id
_entity.type
_entity.pdbx_description
1 polymer ?
#
loop_
_entity_poly.entity_id
_entity_poly.type
_entity_poly.pdbx_seq_one_letter_code
_entity_poly.pdbx_strand_id
1 'polypeptide(L)'
;MMSILVFGAYAMYVEWEETGTYVMGEILVQTEIPYHDFAKLTTWLFFSTIIGWYCVTRIGWKKTTNLRSVKMALLQLMLVSFAIICLYEVLYNFTVLNATITAGIIDGNVPDIDSLTIAYPDEARPWNLIFATKVFLAAFIITSHAFYLSTKPRKNLDNLDT
;
A
#
# COMPACT_ATOMS: atom_id res chain seq x y z
N MET A 1 4.95 6.18 9.38
CA MET A 1 4.36 6.59 8.08
C MET A 1 4.94 7.90 7.56
N MET A 2 4.62 9.08 8.14
CA MET A 2 5.00 10.38 7.55
C MET A 2 6.51 10.56 7.38
N SER A 3 7.32 10.26 8.40
CA SER A 3 8.79 10.33 8.31
C SER A 3 9.35 9.44 7.21
N ILE A 4 8.85 8.21 7.08
CA ILE A 4 9.26 7.25 6.05
C ILE A 4 8.89 7.75 4.65
N LEU A 5 7.69 8.33 4.48
CA LEU A 5 7.25 8.87 3.19
C LEU A 5 8.08 10.09 2.79
N VAL A 6 8.37 10.99 3.73
CA VAL A 6 9.23 12.17 3.48
C VAL A 6 10.64 11.74 3.11
N PHE A 7 11.21 10.78 3.84
CA PHE A 7 12.52 10.21 3.52
C PHE A 7 12.53 9.56 2.14
N GLY A 8 11.56 8.70 1.84
CA GLY A 8 11.46 8.03 0.54
C GLY A 8 11.32 9.01 -0.62
N ALA A 9 10.43 10.00 -0.49
CA ALA A 9 10.24 11.04 -1.50
C ALA A 9 11.50 11.88 -1.73
N TYR A 10 12.18 12.28 -0.66
CA TYR A 10 13.42 13.04 -0.74
C TYR A 10 14.53 12.22 -1.41
N ALA A 11 14.71 10.95 -1.01
CA ALA A 11 15.74 10.09 -1.56
C ALA A 11 15.54 9.82 -3.07
N MET A 12 14.31 9.54 -3.49
CA MET A 12 14.00 9.37 -4.93
C MET A 12 14.15 10.68 -5.72
N TYR A 13 13.88 11.84 -5.11
CA TYR A 13 14.13 13.13 -5.75
C TYR A 13 15.63 13.38 -6.00
N VAL A 14 16.48 13.06 -5.01
CA VAL A 14 17.93 13.15 -5.16
C VAL A 14 18.44 12.21 -6.26
N GLU A 15 17.96 10.96 -6.27
CA GLU A 15 18.31 9.97 -7.30
C GLU A 15 17.95 10.44 -8.71
N TRP A 16 16.77 11.07 -8.84
CA TRP A 16 16.32 11.67 -10.10
C TRP A 16 17.23 12.81 -10.58
N GLU A 17 17.67 13.70 -9.68
CA GLU A 17 18.58 14.78 -10.06
C GLU A 17 19.95 14.28 -10.50
N GLU A 18 20.46 13.22 -9.87
CA GLU A 18 21.79 12.68 -10.16
C GLU A 18 21.80 11.80 -11.43
N THR A 19 20.78 10.96 -11.63
CA THR A 19 20.79 9.91 -12.66
C THR A 19 19.81 10.18 -13.80
N GLY A 20 18.82 11.05 -13.59
CA GLY A 20 17.75 11.33 -14.56
C GLY A 20 16.67 10.23 -14.65
N THR A 21 16.77 9.20 -13.81
CA THR A 21 15.81 8.10 -13.65
C THR A 21 15.78 7.67 -12.18
N TYR A 22 14.68 7.09 -11.71
CA TYR A 22 14.63 6.46 -10.38
C TYR A 22 13.69 5.25 -10.40
N VAL A 23 13.91 4.31 -9.48
CA VAL A 23 12.99 3.18 -9.26
C VAL A 23 12.10 3.47 -8.05
N MET A 24 10.79 3.48 -8.28
CA MET A 24 9.83 3.80 -7.24
C MET A 24 9.89 2.78 -6.10
N GLY A 25 10.27 3.27 -4.91
CA GLY A 25 10.30 2.49 -3.67
C GLY A 25 11.51 1.58 -3.49
N GLU A 26 12.48 1.57 -4.40
CA GLU A 26 13.69 0.75 -4.27
C GLU A 26 14.47 1.07 -3.00
N ILE A 27 14.73 2.36 -2.75
CA ILE A 27 15.43 2.82 -1.54
C ILE A 27 14.72 2.37 -0.25
N LEU A 28 13.39 2.27 -0.27
CA LEU A 28 12.60 1.81 0.88
C LEU A 28 12.68 0.29 1.08
N VAL A 29 12.93 -0.46 0.00
CA VAL A 29 13.08 -1.93 0.03
C VAL A 29 14.49 -2.32 0.42
N GLN A 30 15.49 -1.53 0.05
CA GLN A 30 16.90 -1.77 0.39
C GLN A 30 17.28 -1.26 1.79
N THR A 31 16.58 -0.24 2.32
CA THR A 31 16.89 0.29 3.65
C THR A 31 16.33 -0.62 4.76
N GLU A 32 17.21 -1.09 5.65
CA GLU A 32 16.87 -1.92 6.80
C GLU A 32 17.01 -1.17 8.13
N ILE A 33 16.04 -1.36 9.02
CA ILE A 33 16.04 -0.74 10.37
C ILE A 33 15.42 -1.75 11.36
N PRO A 34 15.96 -1.94 12.58
CA PRO A 34 17.07 -1.20 13.19
C PRO A 34 18.46 -1.86 13.08
N TYR A 35 18.54 -3.11 12.67
CA TYR A 35 19.79 -3.84 12.42
C TYR A 35 19.70 -4.57 11.08
N HIS A 36 20.86 -4.99 10.57
CA HIS A 36 20.98 -5.72 9.31
C HIS A 36 20.18 -7.03 9.36
N ASP A 37 19.54 -7.38 8.24
CA ASP A 37 18.68 -8.56 8.06
C ASP A 37 17.38 -8.55 8.88
N PHE A 38 16.96 -7.40 9.43
CA PHE A 38 15.69 -7.32 10.16
C PHE A 38 14.49 -7.10 9.24
N ALA A 39 13.95 -5.87 9.25
CA ALA A 39 12.77 -5.50 8.51
C ALA A 39 13.11 -4.29 7.66
N LYS A 40 12.76 -4.41 6.39
CA LYS A 40 12.89 -3.34 5.41
C LYS A 40 11.97 -2.17 5.76
N LEU A 41 12.36 -0.97 5.37
CA LEU A 41 11.59 0.25 5.63
C LEU A 41 10.19 0.18 5.01
N THR A 42 10.02 -0.53 3.89
CA THR A 42 8.69 -0.86 3.32
C THR A 42 7.79 -1.65 4.27
N THR A 43 8.33 -2.58 5.05
CA THR A 43 7.55 -3.36 6.02
C THR A 43 7.06 -2.47 7.16
N TRP A 44 7.92 -1.58 7.67
CA TRP A 44 7.54 -0.59 8.67
C TRP A 44 6.51 0.40 8.13
N LEU A 45 6.66 0.83 6.88
CA LEU A 45 5.68 1.69 6.22
C LEU A 45 4.32 0.98 6.17
N PHE A 46 4.25 -0.23 5.63
CA PHE A 46 3.04 -1.05 5.54
C PHE A 46 2.34 -1.18 6.89
N PHE A 47 3.07 -1.61 7.92
CA PHE A 47 2.53 -1.79 9.27
C PHE A 47 2.02 -0.47 9.86
N SER A 48 2.80 0.60 9.76
CA SER A 48 2.42 1.91 10.30
C SER A 48 1.21 2.52 9.57
N THR A 49 1.04 2.25 8.28
CA THR A 49 -0.11 2.70 7.49
C THR A 49 -1.40 2.02 7.93
N ILE A 50 -1.37 0.69 8.16
CA ILE A 50 -2.54 -0.06 8.64
C ILE A 50 -2.94 0.39 10.06
N ILE A 51 -1.96 0.52 10.96
CA ILE A 51 -2.23 1.02 12.33
C ILE A 51 -2.78 2.44 12.28
N GLY A 52 -2.16 3.32 11.48
CA GLY A 52 -2.60 4.70 11.33
C GLY A 52 -4.07 4.78 10.88
N TRP A 53 -4.45 3.98 9.88
CA TRP A 53 -5.84 3.86 9.44
C TRP A 53 -6.77 3.37 10.56
N TYR A 54 -6.37 2.34 11.29
CA TYR A 54 -7.16 1.83 12.40
C TYR A 54 -7.38 2.89 13.49
N CYS A 55 -6.34 3.64 13.88
CA CYS A 55 -6.44 4.72 14.85
C CYS A 55 -7.40 5.84 14.37
N VAL A 56 -7.26 6.27 13.11
CA VAL A 56 -8.10 7.33 12.53
C VAL A 56 -9.57 6.91 12.47
N THR A 57 -9.86 5.68 12.05
CA THR A 57 -11.24 5.17 12.00
C THR A 57 -11.88 5.08 13.38
N ARG A 58 -11.11 4.69 14.41
CA ARG A 58 -11.59 4.63 15.80
C ARG A 58 -11.90 6.00 16.38
N ILE A 59 -11.06 7.00 16.13
CA ILE A 59 -11.26 8.38 16.62
C ILE A 59 -12.39 9.07 15.84
N GLY A 60 -12.43 8.89 14.52
CA GLY A 60 -13.33 9.59 13.61
C GLY A 60 -14.75 9.02 13.51
N TRP A 61 -15.02 7.84 14.09
CA TRP A 61 -16.27 7.10 13.90
C TRP A 61 -17.53 7.93 14.16
N LYS A 62 -17.53 8.80 15.19
CA LYS A 62 -18.71 9.63 15.53
C LYS A 62 -19.04 10.70 14.48
N LYS A 63 -18.06 11.16 13.70
CA LYS A 63 -18.26 12.19 12.67
C LYS A 63 -18.66 11.60 11.32
N THR A 64 -18.16 10.40 10.99
CA THR A 64 -18.41 9.74 9.71
C THR A 64 -19.79 9.07 9.61
N THR A 65 -20.54 8.97 10.71
CA THR A 65 -21.87 8.36 10.76
C THR A 65 -23.02 9.28 10.34
N ASN A 66 -22.78 10.60 10.25
CA ASN A 66 -23.82 11.60 9.94
C ASN A 66 -23.89 11.96 8.45
N LEU A 67 -23.90 10.96 7.57
CA LEU A 67 -23.98 11.15 6.11
C LEU A 67 -25.36 10.76 5.56
N ARG A 68 -25.89 11.58 4.64
CA ARG A 68 -27.17 11.34 3.94
C ARG A 68 -27.10 10.06 3.11
N SER A 69 -28.19 9.30 3.06
CA SER A 69 -28.28 7.96 2.43
C SER A 69 -27.65 7.87 1.02
N VAL A 70 -27.93 8.81 0.12
CA VAL A 70 -27.38 8.83 -1.25
C VAL A 70 -25.85 9.02 -1.27
N LYS A 71 -25.32 9.88 -0.39
CA LYS A 71 -23.86 10.11 -0.30
C LYS A 71 -23.15 8.87 0.22
N MET A 72 -23.78 8.12 1.13
CA MET A 72 -23.24 6.85 1.61
C MET A 72 -23.24 5.77 0.53
N ALA A 73 -24.30 5.68 -0.28
CA ALA A 73 -24.34 4.72 -1.39
C ALA A 73 -23.25 4.99 -2.44
N LEU A 74 -23.02 6.26 -2.80
CA LEU A 74 -21.92 6.63 -3.70
C LEU A 74 -20.55 6.32 -3.11
N LEU A 75 -20.34 6.62 -1.82
CA LEU A 75 -19.10 6.29 -1.12
C LEU A 75 -18.85 4.78 -1.12
N GLN A 76 -19.87 3.98 -0.82
CA GLN A 76 -19.80 2.51 -0.86
C GLN A 76 -19.37 1.99 -2.23
N LEU A 77 -19.96 2.51 -3.30
CA LEU A 77 -19.60 2.14 -4.67
C LEU A 77 -18.14 2.47 -4.95
N MET A 78 -17.69 3.69 -4.63
CA MET A 78 -16.29 4.09 -4.79
C MET A 78 -15.33 3.18 -4.01
N LEU A 79 -15.66 2.85 -2.75
CA LEU A 79 -14.82 1.99 -1.90
C LEU A 79 -14.70 0.57 -2.46
N VAL A 80 -15.80 0.00 -2.97
CA VAL A 80 -15.78 -1.32 -3.62
C VAL A 80 -14.95 -1.28 -4.89
N SER A 81 -15.16 -0.28 -5.76
CA SER A 81 -14.38 -0.12 -6.99
C SER A 81 -12.88 0.00 -6.70
N PHE A 82 -12.49 0.82 -5.72
CA PHE A 82 -11.08 0.94 -5.33
C PHE A 82 -10.53 -0.35 -4.73
N ALA A 83 -11.30 -1.07 -3.92
CA ALA A 83 -10.88 -2.36 -3.39
C ALA A 83 -10.61 -3.38 -4.51
N ILE A 84 -11.49 -3.45 -5.52
CA ILE A 84 -11.30 -4.35 -6.66
C ILE A 84 -10.04 -3.99 -7.45
N ILE A 85 -9.82 -2.70 -7.74
CA ILE A 85 -8.62 -2.24 -8.45
C ILE A 85 -7.35 -2.58 -7.66
N CYS A 86 -7.32 -2.29 -6.35
CA CYS A 86 -6.16 -2.60 -5.52
C CYS A 86 -5.90 -4.11 -5.42
N LEU A 87 -6.97 -4.92 -5.33
CA LEU A 87 -6.84 -6.38 -5.34
C LEU A 87 -6.26 -6.89 -6.66
N TYR A 88 -6.72 -6.35 -7.78
CA TYR A 88 -6.18 -6.67 -9.10
C TYR A 88 -4.67 -6.37 -9.16
N GLU A 89 -4.26 -5.19 -8.70
CA GLU A 89 -2.85 -4.78 -8.66
C GLU A 89 -2.01 -5.69 -7.75
N VAL A 90 -2.53 -6.12 -6.60
CA VAL A 90 -1.82 -7.09 -5.74
C VAL A 90 -1.58 -8.41 -6.49
N LEU A 91 -2.62 -8.94 -7.14
CA LEU A 91 -2.51 -10.19 -7.89
C LEU A 91 -1.58 -10.07 -9.10
N TYR A 92 -1.65 -8.95 -9.82
CA TYR A 92 -0.77 -8.65 -10.94
C TYR A 92 0.69 -8.62 -10.51
N ASN A 93 1.03 -7.79 -9.51
CA ASN A 93 2.41 -7.66 -9.02
C ASN A 93 2.94 -9.00 -8.46
N PHE A 94 2.10 -9.76 -7.75
CA PHE A 94 2.49 -11.08 -7.25
C PHE A 94 2.73 -12.07 -8.40
N THR A 95 1.93 -12.04 -9.45
CA THR A 95 2.11 -12.92 -10.63
C THR A 95 3.40 -12.58 -11.37
N VAL A 96 3.66 -11.30 -11.62
CA VAL A 96 4.90 -10.83 -12.27
C VAL A 96 6.13 -11.16 -11.44
N LEU A 97 6.07 -10.98 -10.12
CA LEU A 97 7.15 -11.33 -9.20
C LEU A 97 7.51 -12.82 -9.29
N ASN A 98 6.52 -13.71 -9.23
CA ASN A 98 6.79 -15.15 -9.33
C ASN A 98 7.28 -15.55 -10.73
N ALA A 99 6.76 -14.93 -11.79
CA ALA A 99 7.20 -15.19 -13.16
C ALA A 99 8.67 -14.79 -13.38
N THR A 100 9.08 -13.62 -12.88
CA THR A 100 10.46 -13.12 -12.98
C THR A 100 11.44 -13.95 -12.15
N ILE A 101 11.05 -14.36 -10.94
CA ILE A 101 11.85 -15.31 -10.12
C ILE A 101 12.03 -16.63 -10.87
N THR A 102 10.95 -17.18 -11.41
CA THR A 102 10.99 -18.47 -12.13
C THR A 102 11.86 -18.38 -13.39
N ALA A 103 11.73 -17.30 -14.17
CA ALA A 103 12.54 -17.06 -15.36
C ALA A 103 14.04 -17.00 -15.01
N GLY A 104 14.40 -16.25 -13.95
CA GLY A 104 15.79 -16.17 -13.49
C GLY A 104 16.37 -17.54 -13.12
N ILE A 105 15.59 -18.36 -12.38
CA ILE A 105 16.00 -19.70 -11.97
C ILE A 105 16.20 -20.63 -13.19
N ILE A 106 15.33 -20.54 -14.20
CA ILE A 106 15.47 -21.32 -15.44
C ILE A 106 16.75 -20.93 -16.19
N ASP A 107 17.10 -19.64 -16.18
CA ASP A 107 18.34 -19.12 -16.79
C ASP A 107 19.60 -19.41 -15.95
N GLY A 108 19.47 -20.17 -14.85
CA GLY A 108 20.57 -20.56 -13.98
C GLY A 108 21.05 -19.47 -13.01
N ASN A 109 20.28 -18.40 -12.85
CA ASN A 109 20.55 -17.33 -11.91
C ASN A 109 19.56 -17.35 -10.73
N VAL A 110 19.99 -16.95 -9.53
CA VAL A 110 19.06 -16.69 -8.43
C VAL A 110 18.86 -15.18 -8.37
N PRO A 111 17.76 -14.63 -8.93
CA PRO A 111 17.56 -13.20 -8.95
C PRO A 111 17.38 -12.67 -7.53
N ASP A 112 17.97 -11.50 -7.25
CA ASP A 112 17.68 -10.77 -6.02
C ASP A 112 16.23 -10.29 -6.06
N ILE A 113 15.39 -10.92 -5.23
CA ILE A 113 13.94 -10.68 -5.16
C ILE A 113 13.65 -9.22 -4.82
N ASP A 114 14.53 -8.59 -4.03
CA ASP A 114 14.34 -7.25 -3.53
C ASP A 114 14.68 -6.16 -4.55
N SER A 115 15.38 -6.51 -5.63
CA SER A 115 15.71 -5.60 -6.73
C SER A 115 14.81 -5.81 -7.96
N LEU A 116 13.82 -6.70 -7.90
CA LEU A 116 12.94 -6.95 -9.03
C LEU A 116 11.98 -5.78 -9.26
N THR A 117 11.95 -5.28 -10.50
CA THR A 117 11.16 -4.12 -10.90
C THR A 117 10.23 -4.44 -12.06
N ILE A 118 9.22 -3.60 -12.23
CA ILE A 118 8.32 -3.61 -13.39
C ILE A 118 8.36 -2.25 -14.06
N ALA A 119 8.63 -2.25 -15.37
CA ALA A 119 8.73 -1.05 -16.21
C ALA A 119 7.38 -0.57 -16.78
N TYR A 120 6.28 -1.23 -16.39
CA TYR A 120 4.92 -0.81 -16.74
C TYR A 120 4.33 0.05 -15.62
N PRO A 121 3.58 1.14 -15.91
CA PRO A 121 3.22 1.66 -17.23
C PRO A 121 4.25 2.62 -17.86
N ASP A 122 5.31 3.00 -17.14
CA ASP A 122 6.34 3.93 -17.61
C ASP A 122 7.74 3.37 -17.37
N GLU A 123 8.47 3.11 -18.45
CA GLU A 123 9.81 2.53 -18.41
C GLU A 123 10.83 3.45 -17.75
N ALA A 124 10.62 4.77 -17.78
CA ALA A 124 11.52 5.73 -17.15
C ALA A 124 11.37 5.78 -15.62
N ARG A 125 10.26 5.24 -15.10
CA ARG A 125 9.89 5.29 -13.68
C ARG A 125 9.34 3.93 -13.24
N PRO A 126 10.16 2.87 -13.31
CA PRO A 126 9.73 1.52 -12.95
C PRO A 126 9.42 1.46 -11.46
N TRP A 127 8.57 0.50 -11.08
CA TRP A 127 8.23 0.25 -9.68
C TRP A 127 8.92 -1.00 -9.18
N ASN A 128 9.44 -0.94 -7.96
CA ASN A 128 9.88 -2.15 -7.28
C ASN A 128 8.67 -3.04 -6.95
N LEU A 129 8.74 -4.33 -7.30
CA LEU A 129 7.60 -5.25 -7.18
C LEU A 129 7.19 -5.51 -5.72
N ILE A 130 8.15 -5.61 -4.80
CA ILE A 130 7.88 -5.79 -3.36
C ILE A 130 7.22 -4.54 -2.79
N PHE A 131 7.70 -3.37 -3.18
CA PHE A 131 7.09 -2.09 -2.79
C PHE A 131 5.66 -1.97 -3.30
N ALA A 132 5.45 -2.16 -4.62
CA ALA A 132 4.15 -2.07 -5.27
C ALA A 132 3.13 -3.00 -4.59
N THR A 133 3.50 -4.28 -4.42
CA THR A 133 2.64 -5.28 -3.77
C THR A 133 2.20 -4.85 -2.37
N LYS A 134 3.12 -4.35 -1.53
CA LYS A 134 2.81 -3.91 -0.17
C LYS A 134 1.90 -2.68 -0.16
N VAL A 135 2.14 -1.69 -1.04
CA VAL A 135 1.32 -0.47 -1.11
C VAL A 135 -0.11 -0.80 -1.55
N PHE A 136 -0.28 -1.59 -2.62
CA PHE A 136 -1.60 -1.99 -3.09
C PHE A 136 -2.33 -2.91 -2.10
N LEU A 137 -1.60 -3.77 -1.38
CA LEU A 137 -2.18 -4.58 -0.31
C LEU A 137 -2.67 -3.72 0.85
N ALA A 138 -1.89 -2.72 1.27
CA ALA A 138 -2.32 -1.78 2.30
C ALA A 138 -3.57 -1.00 1.84
N ALA A 139 -3.59 -0.52 0.60
CA ALA A 139 -4.73 0.17 0.02
C ALA A 139 -5.97 -0.74 -0.01
N PHE A 140 -5.85 -1.99 -0.46
CA PHE A 140 -6.92 -2.97 -0.46
C PHE A 140 -7.50 -3.23 0.94
N ILE A 141 -6.64 -3.39 1.95
CA ILE A 141 -7.07 -3.60 3.34
C ILE A 141 -7.83 -2.37 3.84
N ILE A 142 -7.31 -1.16 3.57
CA ILE A 142 -7.91 0.10 4.00
C ILE A 142 -9.29 0.29 3.35
N THR A 143 -9.40 0.13 2.04
CA THR A 143 -10.67 0.31 1.31
C THR A 143 -11.69 -0.75 1.68
N SER A 144 -11.27 -2.00 1.85
CA SER A 144 -12.14 -3.09 2.31
C SER A 144 -12.64 -2.86 3.73
N HIS A 145 -11.76 -2.43 4.63
CA HIS A 145 -12.13 -2.08 5.99
C HIS A 145 -13.08 -0.88 6.02
N ALA A 146 -12.80 0.17 5.22
CA ALA A 146 -13.68 1.32 5.08
C ALA A 146 -15.08 0.91 4.58
N PHE A 147 -15.13 0.01 3.59
CA PHE A 147 -16.38 -0.50 3.06
C PHE A 147 -17.16 -1.28 4.14
N TYR A 148 -16.51 -2.20 4.86
CA TYR A 148 -17.10 -2.92 5.98
C TYR A 148 -17.68 -1.97 7.05
N LEU A 149 -16.93 -0.94 7.42
CA LEU A 149 -17.36 0.08 8.37
C LEU A 149 -18.59 0.86 7.87
N SER A 150 -18.69 1.09 6.56
CA SER A 150 -19.83 1.80 5.96
C SER A 150 -21.12 0.97 5.87
N THR A 151 -21.01 -0.36 5.86
CA THR A 151 -22.16 -1.29 5.76
C THR A 151 -22.62 -1.82 7.13
N LYS A 152 -21.76 -1.77 8.14
CA LYS A 152 -22.06 -2.28 9.49
C LYS A 152 -23.32 -1.63 10.07
N PRO A 153 -24.33 -2.43 10.51
CA PRO A 153 -25.55 -1.91 11.09
C PRO A 153 -25.22 -1.11 12.35
N ARG A 154 -25.82 0.08 12.45
CA ARG A 154 -25.60 1.06 13.51
C ARG A 154 -26.01 0.43 14.84
N LYS A 155 -25.09 0.26 15.80
CA LYS A 155 -25.52 0.08 17.20
C LYS A 155 -26.33 1.33 17.56
N ASN A 156 -27.57 1.15 18.00
CA ASN A 156 -28.41 2.26 18.48
C ASN A 156 -27.59 3.08 19.48
N LEU A 157 -27.48 4.38 19.20
CA LEU A 157 -26.79 5.36 20.02
C LEU A 157 -27.49 5.56 21.39
N ASP A 158 -28.64 4.95 21.62
CA ASP A 158 -29.44 5.08 22.85
C ASP A 158 -28.91 4.31 24.06
N ASN A 159 -27.88 3.45 23.93
CA ASN A 159 -27.38 2.63 25.04
C ASN A 159 -26.03 3.07 25.62
N LEU A 160 -25.56 4.28 25.31
CA LEU A 160 -24.25 4.76 25.78
C LEU A 160 -24.32 6.06 26.61
N ASP A 161 -25.52 6.61 26.79
CA ASP A 161 -25.77 7.83 27.57
C ASP A 161 -26.63 7.58 28.84
N THR A 162 -26.71 6.33 29.32
CA THR A 162 -27.19 5.97 30.67
C THR A 162 -26.06 5.39 31.50
#